data_AF-A0A7L9C2N4-F1
#
_entry.id   AF-A0A7L9C2N4-F1
#
_cell.length_a   1.000
_cell.length_b   1.000
_cell.length_c   1.000
_cell.angle_alpha   90.00
_cell.angle_beta   90.00
_cell.angle_gamma   90.00
#
_symmetry.space_group_name_H-M   'P 1'
#
loop_
_entity.id
_entity.type
_entity.pdbx_description
1 polymer ?
#
loop_
_entity_poly.entity_id
_entity_poly.type
_entity_poly.pdbx_seq_one_letter_code
_entity_poly.pdbx_strand_id
1 'polypeptide(L)'
;MKLRCPRCQKALQIADKYAGRAIRCPACNRAFTVPKLQTALRSGGAGDDLDLERLAALEKQAGEMEGEELKAAQEAAIAAAQKAASKGDPNVRICPSCQKPTQAKDPYTEVLCSNCWNPIPALVKAGGPSPRRQSGPSSVALFYSGIGSAMAYPIPAIASLMNAAGIAVGAGLVPVAIFTSLTYLMQQSAAGTEAAEQTGDLSTASLMLMGIFALEVFFFSAVAIHTFLDVVRATTVGQEAPPNLSWSPAQWGKSVVAYLVLNVYFAVMLSIVVFLTMGKTPVEFVMETNATDLLEKGGAGFFVGLLIISLGVPMNLVGIALGSVSQGINPVNVAKGIARTHVHYLFLVVILVVYGILFGGAFWAIVHDWFIPKISQMSAGSKEGNLLQVGLALVAWGAVMAFYFYGMYVLARLHGLFARAFRKNLEFGAQ
;
A
#
# COMPACT_ATOMS: atom_id res chain seq x y z
N MET A 1 29.93 24.54 -5.94
CA MET A 1 29.64 23.89 -7.24
C MET A 1 28.13 23.78 -7.54
N LYS A 2 27.74 23.84 -8.82
CA LYS A 2 26.36 23.55 -9.29
C LYS A 2 26.31 22.11 -9.79
N LEU A 3 25.45 21.28 -9.20
CA LEU A 3 25.32 19.85 -9.50
C LEU A 3 23.85 19.53 -9.75
N ARG A 4 23.55 18.59 -10.65
CA ARG A 4 22.18 18.06 -10.76
C ARG A 4 22.04 16.82 -9.89
N CYS A 5 20.94 16.72 -9.15
CA CYS A 5 20.64 15.50 -8.41
C CYS A 5 20.48 14.33 -9.40
N PRO A 6 21.17 13.19 -9.24
CA PRO A 6 21.10 12.07 -10.18
C PRO A 6 19.73 11.37 -10.21
N ARG A 7 18.86 11.65 -9.22
CA ARG A 7 17.52 11.05 -9.13
C ARG A 7 16.41 11.94 -9.66
N CYS A 8 16.41 13.23 -9.30
CA CYS A 8 15.34 14.15 -9.68
C CYS A 8 15.78 15.27 -10.64
N GLN A 9 17.04 15.25 -11.08
CA GLN A 9 17.62 16.20 -12.06
C GLN A 9 17.62 17.68 -11.64
N LYS A 10 17.06 18.04 -10.48
CA LYS A 10 17.03 19.42 -9.98
C LYS A 10 18.46 19.94 -9.75
N ALA A 11 18.73 21.15 -10.20
CA ALA A 11 20.00 21.83 -9.97
C ALA A 11 20.12 22.22 -8.48
N LEU A 12 21.22 21.83 -7.87
CA LEU A 12 21.57 22.08 -6.48
C LEU A 12 22.86 22.90 -6.43
N GLN A 13 22.86 23.92 -5.59
CA GLN A 13 24.05 24.70 -5.28
C GLN A 13 24.63 24.16 -3.99
N ILE A 14 25.76 23.47 -4.09
CA ILE A 14 26.38 22.75 -2.98
C ILE A 14 27.77 23.34 -2.75
N ALA A 15 28.09 23.62 -1.49
CA ALA A 15 29.39 24.15 -1.11
C ALA A 15 30.50 23.11 -1.33
N ASP A 16 31.69 23.56 -1.73
CA ASP A 16 32.76 22.66 -2.18
C ASP A 16 33.28 21.73 -1.08
N LYS A 17 33.12 22.13 0.19
CA LYS A 17 33.39 21.30 1.39
C LYS A 17 32.61 19.99 1.46
N TYR A 18 31.54 19.85 0.68
CA TYR A 18 30.75 18.61 0.61
C TYR A 18 31.22 17.65 -0.49
N ALA A 19 32.25 17.99 -1.27
CA ALA A 19 32.83 17.11 -2.27
C ALA A 19 33.28 15.78 -1.65
N GLY A 20 32.87 14.65 -2.25
CA GLY A 20 33.14 13.31 -1.74
C GLY A 20 32.29 12.87 -0.53
N ARG A 21 31.39 13.71 -0.01
CA ARG A 21 30.49 13.38 1.11
C ARG A 21 29.10 13.01 0.59
N ALA A 22 28.41 12.14 1.33
CA ALA A 22 27.00 11.84 1.08
C ALA A 22 26.12 12.96 1.63
N ILE A 23 25.26 13.53 0.79
CA ILE A 23 24.27 14.57 1.17
C ILE A 23 22.87 14.16 0.74
N ARG A 24 21.84 14.78 1.32
CA ARG A 24 20.44 14.59 0.88
C ARG A 24 20.02 15.69 -0.08
N CYS A 25 19.37 15.32 -1.18
CA CYS A 25 18.76 16.28 -2.08
C CYS A 25 17.52 16.91 -1.41
N PRO A 26 17.42 18.26 -1.32
CA PRO A 26 16.27 18.93 -0.71
C PRO A 26 14.96 18.76 -1.50
N ALA A 27 15.02 18.34 -2.77
CA ALA A 27 13.83 18.18 -3.61
C ALA A 27 13.21 16.77 -3.54
N CYS A 28 14.04 15.72 -3.56
CA CYS A 28 13.55 14.33 -3.56
C CYS A 28 13.86 13.56 -2.27
N ASN A 29 14.58 14.18 -1.33
CA ASN A 29 14.98 13.62 -0.03
C ASN A 29 15.82 12.33 -0.10
N ARG A 30 16.38 12.01 -1.28
CA ARG A 30 17.28 10.87 -1.47
C ARG A 30 18.73 11.30 -1.24
N ALA A 31 19.51 10.39 -0.65
CA ALA A 31 20.95 10.58 -0.47
C ALA A 31 21.69 10.35 -1.80
N PHE A 32 22.71 11.15 -2.08
CA PHE A 32 23.67 10.92 -3.14
C PHE A 32 25.04 11.40 -2.72
N THR A 33 26.08 10.78 -3.27
CA THR A 33 27.47 11.17 -3.01
C THR A 33 27.84 12.29 -3.97
N VAL A 34 28.31 13.40 -3.42
CA VAL A 34 28.83 14.51 -4.21
C VAL A 34 30.14 14.06 -4.85
N PRO A 35 30.34 14.19 -6.17
CA PRO A 35 31.61 13.88 -6.80
C PRO A 35 32.76 14.59 -6.08
N LYS A 36 33.87 13.89 -5.85
CA LYS A 36 35.10 14.55 -5.38
C LYS A 36 35.49 15.55 -6.45
N LEU A 37 35.87 16.76 -6.06
CA LEU A 37 36.58 17.67 -6.94
C LEU A 37 37.88 16.96 -7.29
N GLN A 38 37.90 16.24 -8.42
CA GLN A 38 39.15 15.86 -9.03
C GLN A 38 39.80 17.19 -9.38
N THR A 39 40.86 17.54 -8.66
CA THR A 39 41.77 18.62 -9.02
C THR A 39 42.13 18.36 -10.47
N ALA A 40 41.53 19.13 -11.38
CA ALA A 40 41.67 18.91 -12.80
C ALA A 40 43.16 19.02 -13.15
N LEU A 41 43.80 17.86 -13.31
CA LEU A 41 45.08 17.76 -13.97
C LEU A 41 44.83 18.25 -15.39
N ARG A 42 45.46 19.40 -15.67
CA ARG A 42 45.61 20.00 -16.99
C ARG A 42 45.83 18.91 -18.04
N SER A 43 44.86 18.73 -18.92
CA SER A 43 45.11 18.28 -20.29
C SER A 43 44.35 19.23 -21.20
N GLY A 44 45.08 20.23 -21.69
CA GLY A 44 44.68 21.01 -22.84
C GLY A 44 44.86 20.17 -24.10
N GLY A 45 44.04 20.43 -25.10
CA GLY A 45 44.13 19.77 -26.40
C GLY A 45 42.81 19.92 -27.14
N ALA A 46 42.63 21.06 -27.79
CA ALA A 46 41.52 21.36 -28.67
C ALA A 46 41.74 20.73 -30.04
N GLY A 47 40.62 20.34 -30.67
CA GLY A 47 40.51 20.12 -32.11
C GLY A 47 41.04 18.77 -32.58
N ASP A 48 40.15 17.82 -32.84
CA ASP A 48 39.80 17.37 -34.20
C ASP A 48 38.98 16.07 -34.10
N ASP A 49 38.00 15.95 -34.97
CA ASP A 49 37.18 14.77 -35.26
C ASP A 49 36.50 14.02 -34.08
N LEU A 50 35.18 14.24 -33.94
CA LEU A 50 34.31 13.45 -33.07
C LEU A 50 34.08 12.09 -33.74
N ASP A 51 35.03 11.18 -33.54
CA ASP A 51 35.00 9.80 -34.02
C ASP A 51 33.81 9.05 -33.38
N LEU A 52 32.70 9.02 -34.12
CA LEU A 52 31.44 8.37 -33.72
C LEU A 52 31.63 6.87 -33.49
N GLU A 53 32.63 6.27 -34.13
CA GLU A 53 32.96 4.85 -33.99
C GLU A 53 33.64 4.58 -32.63
N ARG A 54 34.45 5.54 -32.17
CA ARG A 54 35.02 5.53 -30.82
C ARG A 54 33.98 5.78 -29.73
N LEU A 55 32.97 6.61 -30.00
CA LEU A 55 31.83 6.82 -29.11
C LEU A 55 30.93 5.58 -29.00
N ALA A 56 30.66 4.90 -30.13
CA ALA A 56 29.92 3.64 -30.13
C ALA A 56 30.70 2.50 -29.43
N ALA A 57 32.03 2.46 -29.60
CA ALA A 57 32.89 1.56 -28.86
C ALA A 57 32.91 1.88 -27.35
N LEU A 58 32.94 3.16 -26.97
CA LEU A 58 32.83 3.59 -25.58
C LEU A 58 31.45 3.30 -24.97
N GLU A 59 30.36 3.41 -25.74
CA GLU A 59 29.00 3.08 -25.27
C GLU A 59 28.84 1.57 -25.07
N LYS A 60 29.38 0.75 -25.99
CA LYS A 60 29.43 -0.70 -25.84
C LYS A 60 30.32 -1.13 -24.67
N GLN A 61 31.50 -0.51 -24.52
CA GLN A 61 32.40 -0.77 -23.41
C GLN A 61 31.83 -0.26 -22.09
N ALA A 62 31.04 0.83 -22.08
CA ALA A 62 30.33 1.32 -20.91
C ALA A 62 29.17 0.39 -20.51
N GLY A 63 28.46 -0.23 -21.46
CA GLY A 63 27.45 -1.25 -21.16
C GLY A 63 28.05 -2.53 -20.57
N GLU A 64 29.23 -2.93 -21.05
CA GLU A 64 29.97 -4.08 -20.52
C GLU A 64 30.63 -3.77 -19.16
N MET A 65 31.22 -2.57 -18.99
CA MET A 65 31.72 -2.08 -17.69
C MET A 65 30.59 -1.89 -16.69
N GLU A 66 29.40 -1.41 -17.08
CA GLU A 66 28.28 -1.28 -16.13
C GLU A 66 27.90 -2.65 -15.56
N GLY A 67 27.95 -3.73 -16.36
CA GLY A 67 27.70 -5.08 -15.88
C GLY A 67 28.78 -5.61 -14.93
N GLU A 68 30.05 -5.41 -15.27
CA GLU A 68 31.18 -5.88 -14.48
C GLU A 68 31.41 -5.03 -13.22
N GLU A 69 31.24 -3.71 -13.31
CA GLU A 69 31.24 -2.78 -12.18
C GLU A 69 30.00 -2.96 -11.29
N LEU A 70 28.81 -3.27 -11.82
CA LEU A 70 27.67 -3.66 -10.97
C LEU A 70 27.99 -4.93 -10.20
N LYS A 71 28.57 -5.94 -10.87
CA LYS A 71 29.01 -7.17 -10.20
C LYS A 71 30.05 -6.88 -9.13
N ALA A 72 31.08 -6.10 -9.45
CA ALA A 72 32.13 -5.73 -8.50
C ALA A 72 31.58 -4.88 -7.34
N ALA A 73 30.65 -3.96 -7.60
CA ALA A 73 29.99 -3.17 -6.56
C ALA A 73 29.05 -4.02 -5.70
N GLN A 74 28.37 -4.99 -6.28
CA GLN A 74 27.51 -5.95 -5.57
C GLN A 74 28.36 -6.89 -4.71
N GLU A 75 29.47 -7.41 -5.25
CA GLU A 75 30.45 -8.21 -4.52
C GLU A 75 31.11 -7.41 -3.39
N ALA A 76 31.49 -6.16 -3.64
CA ALA A 76 32.03 -5.26 -2.61
C ALA A 76 31.00 -4.94 -1.52
N ALA A 77 29.73 -4.76 -1.88
CA ALA A 77 28.64 -4.58 -0.93
C ALA A 77 28.39 -5.84 -0.09
N ILE A 78 28.47 -7.02 -0.71
CA ILE A 78 28.39 -8.32 -0.01
C ILE A 78 29.58 -8.48 0.95
N ALA A 79 30.80 -8.18 0.50
CA ALA A 79 32.01 -8.24 1.31
C ALA A 79 31.96 -7.24 2.48
N ALA A 80 31.46 -6.02 2.26
CA ALA A 80 31.27 -5.02 3.30
C ALA A 80 30.18 -5.45 4.31
N ALA A 81 29.09 -6.05 3.85
CA ALA A 81 28.05 -6.61 4.71
C ALA A 81 28.58 -7.78 5.54
N GLN A 82 29.38 -8.67 4.95
CA GLN A 82 30.07 -9.75 5.66
C GLN A 82 31.06 -9.22 6.71
N LYS A 83 31.81 -8.18 6.37
CA LYS A 83 32.77 -7.53 7.29
C LYS A 83 32.06 -6.83 8.45
N ALA A 84 30.90 -6.21 8.20
CA ALA A 84 30.06 -5.63 9.24
C ALA A 84 29.44 -6.72 10.15
N ALA A 85 29.01 -7.85 9.58
CA ALA A 85 28.49 -8.99 10.35
C ALA A 85 29.55 -9.63 11.24
N SER A 86 30.83 -9.63 10.83
CA SER A 86 31.93 -10.25 11.59
C SER A 86 32.25 -9.58 12.95
N LYS A 87 31.64 -8.43 13.27
CA LYS A 87 31.82 -7.71 14.55
C LYS A 87 30.53 -7.57 15.39
N GLY A 88 29.40 -8.15 14.96
CA GLY A 88 28.11 -8.01 15.63
C GLY A 88 27.26 -9.28 15.61
N ASP A 89 26.02 -9.20 16.10
CA ASP A 89 25.05 -10.29 16.01
C ASP A 89 24.87 -10.68 14.52
N PRO A 90 25.13 -11.95 14.12
CA PRO A 90 24.97 -12.39 12.74
C PRO A 90 23.56 -12.18 12.20
N ASN A 91 22.57 -12.05 13.10
CA ASN A 91 21.19 -11.76 12.75
C ASN A 91 20.96 -10.28 12.40
N VAL A 92 21.91 -9.37 12.56
CA VAL A 92 21.73 -7.95 12.21
C VAL A 92 22.54 -7.62 10.95
N ARG A 93 21.84 -7.31 9.85
CA ARG A 93 22.47 -6.97 8.57
C ARG A 93 22.19 -5.52 8.18
N ILE A 94 23.19 -4.86 7.61
CA ILE A 94 23.05 -3.49 7.09
C ILE A 94 22.46 -3.57 5.68
N CYS A 95 21.34 -2.90 5.46
CA CYS A 95 20.77 -2.83 4.12
C CYS A 95 21.71 -2.07 3.16
N PRO A 96 22.06 -2.63 1.99
CA PRO A 96 22.95 -1.96 1.04
C PRO A 96 22.33 -0.68 0.47
N SER A 97 21.00 -0.60 0.38
CA SER A 97 20.31 0.55 -0.20
C SER A 97 20.11 1.73 0.76
N CYS A 98 19.78 1.48 2.04
CA CYS A 98 19.50 2.56 2.99
C CYS A 98 20.44 2.60 4.20
N GLN A 99 21.40 1.68 4.28
CA GLN A 99 22.40 1.57 5.35
C GLN A 99 21.82 1.44 6.76
N LYS A 100 20.56 1.03 6.91
CA LYS A 100 19.96 0.77 8.23
C LYS A 100 20.14 -0.70 8.62
N PRO A 101 20.41 -0.98 9.91
CA PRO A 101 20.44 -2.35 10.42
C PRO A 101 19.05 -2.97 10.33
N THR A 102 18.98 -4.21 9.87
CA THR A 102 17.76 -5.02 9.72
C THR A 102 18.01 -6.38 10.36
N GLN A 103 17.10 -6.81 11.23
CA GLN A 103 17.20 -8.12 11.86
C GLN A 103 16.70 -9.21 10.89
N ALA A 104 17.54 -10.20 10.65
CA ALA A 104 17.29 -11.40 9.85
C ALA A 104 17.20 -12.58 10.80
N LYS A 105 16.09 -13.34 10.75
CA LYS A 105 15.92 -14.55 11.58
C LYS A 105 16.92 -15.65 11.21
N ASP A 106 17.33 -15.68 9.95
CA ASP A 106 18.39 -16.54 9.45
C ASP A 106 19.37 -15.69 8.58
N PRO A 107 20.64 -15.56 8.98
CA PRO A 107 21.65 -14.77 8.25
C PRO A 107 21.85 -15.23 6.80
N TYR A 108 21.59 -16.49 6.52
CA TYR A 108 21.79 -17.15 5.23
C TYR A 108 20.55 -17.10 4.33
N THR A 109 19.48 -16.43 4.77
CA THR A 109 18.29 -16.18 3.93
C THR A 109 18.30 -14.75 3.39
N GLU A 110 17.71 -14.54 2.22
CA GLU A 110 17.44 -13.19 1.70
C GLU A 110 16.34 -12.56 2.56
N VAL A 111 16.54 -11.31 2.99
CA VAL A 111 15.60 -10.60 3.86
C VAL A 111 15.39 -9.20 3.28
N LEU A 112 14.16 -8.69 3.20
CA LEU A 112 13.97 -7.29 2.81
C LEU A 112 14.31 -6.36 3.97
N CYS A 113 14.89 -5.21 3.67
CA CYS A 113 15.12 -4.18 4.67
C CYS A 113 13.79 -3.68 5.25
N SER A 114 13.66 -3.67 6.58
CA SER A 114 12.47 -3.15 7.27
C SER A 114 12.19 -1.67 7.02
N ASN A 115 13.17 -0.92 6.51
CA ASN A 115 13.04 0.52 6.31
C ASN A 115 12.86 0.94 4.85
N CYS A 116 13.53 0.28 3.90
CA CYS A 116 13.44 0.64 2.48
C CYS A 116 12.86 -0.46 1.60
N TRP A 117 12.58 -1.64 2.15
CA TRP A 117 12.02 -2.80 1.46
C TRP A 117 12.83 -3.34 0.30
N ASN A 118 14.08 -2.90 0.13
CA ASN A 118 14.99 -3.50 -0.84
C ASN A 118 15.55 -4.82 -0.30
N PRO A 119 15.74 -5.84 -1.16
CA PRO A 119 16.29 -7.11 -0.75
C PRO A 119 17.71 -6.91 -0.22
N ILE A 120 17.98 -7.52 0.93
CA ILE A 120 19.31 -7.65 1.48
C ILE A 120 19.76 -9.08 1.11
N PRO A 121 20.89 -9.24 0.40
CA PRO A 121 21.36 -10.56 -0.03
C PRO A 121 21.70 -11.44 1.17
N ALA A 122 21.50 -12.76 1.01
CA ALA A 122 21.90 -13.76 1.98
C ALA A 122 23.42 -13.72 2.23
N LEU A 123 23.86 -13.94 3.48
CA LEU A 123 25.27 -14.12 3.74
C LEU A 123 25.75 -15.44 3.10
N VAL A 124 26.84 -15.40 2.34
CA VAL A 124 27.47 -16.60 1.81
C VAL A 124 28.41 -17.16 2.89
N LYS A 125 28.25 -18.44 3.25
CA LYS A 125 29.14 -19.11 4.22
C LYS A 125 30.50 -19.33 3.56
N ALA A 126 31.54 -18.62 4.02
CA ALA A 126 32.89 -18.77 3.48
C ALA A 126 33.41 -20.20 3.71
N GLY A 127 33.67 -20.95 2.64
CA GLY A 127 34.40 -22.23 2.69
C GLY A 127 33.58 -23.49 2.97
N GLY A 128 32.26 -23.42 3.09
CA GLY A 128 31.41 -24.63 3.17
C GLY A 128 30.91 -25.05 1.78
N PRO A 129 30.79 -26.36 1.46
CA PRO A 129 29.99 -26.77 0.31
C PRO A 129 28.63 -26.09 0.44
N SER A 130 28.19 -25.40 -0.63
CA SER A 130 26.90 -24.71 -0.67
C SER A 130 25.88 -25.66 -0.05
N PRO A 131 25.27 -25.33 1.12
CA PRO A 131 24.43 -26.27 1.84
C PRO A 131 23.41 -26.73 0.82
N ARG A 132 23.49 -28.03 0.48
CA ARG A 132 22.68 -28.67 -0.56
C ARG A 132 21.27 -28.22 -0.23
N ARG A 133 20.74 -27.29 -1.03
CA ARG A 133 19.54 -26.50 -0.71
C ARG A 133 18.51 -27.52 -0.29
N GLN A 134 18.31 -27.71 1.02
CA GLN A 134 17.36 -28.70 1.49
C GLN A 134 16.08 -28.24 0.84
N SER A 135 15.54 -29.09 -0.03
CA SER A 135 14.32 -28.80 -0.75
C SER A 135 13.28 -28.66 0.34
N GLY A 136 13.10 -27.42 0.79
CA GLY A 136 12.03 -27.08 1.70
C GLY A 136 10.72 -27.57 1.07
N PRO A 137 9.66 -27.70 1.89
CA PRO A 137 8.34 -28.01 1.37
C PRO A 137 8.08 -27.19 0.11
N SER A 138 7.54 -27.85 -0.92
CA SER A 138 7.28 -27.19 -2.20
C SER A 138 6.55 -25.87 -1.93
N SER A 139 6.85 -24.83 -2.71
CA SER A 139 6.22 -23.52 -2.52
C SER A 139 4.69 -23.60 -2.44
N VAL A 140 4.12 -24.55 -3.18
CA VAL A 140 2.71 -24.93 -3.18
C VAL A 140 2.25 -25.37 -1.78
N ALA A 141 2.95 -26.32 -1.14
CA ALA A 141 2.59 -26.82 0.19
C ALA A 141 2.59 -25.69 1.24
N LEU A 142 3.57 -24.79 1.18
CA LEU A 142 3.65 -23.63 2.08
C LEU A 142 2.44 -22.69 1.96
N PHE A 143 1.96 -22.46 0.73
CA PHE A 143 0.78 -21.63 0.51
C PHE A 143 -0.46 -22.24 1.15
N TYR A 144 -0.77 -23.51 0.84
CA TYR A 144 -1.97 -24.17 1.35
C TYR A 144 -1.94 -24.38 2.86
N SER A 145 -0.79 -24.74 3.44
CA SER A 145 -0.65 -24.84 4.90
C SER A 145 -0.80 -23.49 5.61
N GLY A 146 -0.48 -22.39 4.91
CA GLY A 146 -0.55 -21.04 5.46
C GLY A 146 -1.98 -20.46 5.51
N ILE A 147 -2.95 -21.05 4.81
CA ILE A 147 -4.32 -20.50 4.76
C ILE A 147 -4.97 -20.53 6.13
N GLY A 148 -4.81 -21.63 6.88
CA GLY A 148 -5.32 -21.75 8.24
C GLY A 148 -4.68 -20.73 9.19
N SER A 149 -3.38 -20.46 9.04
CA SER A 149 -2.69 -19.48 9.88
C SER A 149 -3.01 -18.03 9.50
N ALA A 150 -3.52 -17.77 8.28
CA ALA A 150 -3.93 -16.43 7.88
C ALA A 150 -5.05 -15.85 8.77
N MET A 151 -5.91 -16.71 9.33
CA MET A 151 -6.96 -16.32 10.27
C MET A 151 -6.45 -15.92 11.65
N ALA A 152 -5.43 -16.63 12.14
CA ALA A 152 -4.80 -16.32 13.40
C ALA A 152 -3.79 -15.17 13.29
N TYR A 153 -3.39 -14.79 12.07
CA TYR A 153 -2.38 -13.77 11.81
C TYR A 153 -2.66 -12.41 12.46
N PRO A 154 -3.91 -11.90 12.54
CA PRO A 154 -4.17 -10.61 13.20
C PRO A 154 -4.17 -10.68 14.74
N ILE A 155 -4.18 -11.88 15.36
CA ILE A 155 -4.30 -12.05 16.81
C ILE A 155 -3.19 -11.31 17.59
N PRO A 156 -1.90 -11.39 17.20
CA PRO A 156 -0.86 -10.62 17.87
C PRO A 156 -1.03 -9.10 17.75
N ALA A 157 -1.80 -8.62 16.78
CA ALA A 157 -2.12 -7.20 16.59
C ALA A 157 -3.42 -6.76 17.27
N ILE A 158 -4.09 -7.59 18.09
CA ILE A 158 -5.36 -7.24 18.75
C ILE A 158 -5.25 -5.92 19.52
N ALA A 159 -4.15 -5.67 20.24
CA ALA A 159 -3.96 -4.40 20.94
C ALA A 159 -3.97 -3.20 19.98
N SER A 160 -3.34 -3.33 18.81
CA SER A 160 -3.35 -2.30 17.77
C SER A 160 -4.75 -2.15 17.13
N LEU A 161 -5.49 -3.25 16.96
CA LEU A 161 -6.86 -3.23 16.45
C LEU A 161 -7.84 -2.59 17.44
N MET A 162 -7.68 -2.85 18.74
CA MET A 162 -8.45 -2.20 19.80
C MET A 162 -8.13 -0.70 19.87
N ASN A 163 -6.86 -0.33 19.69
CA ASN A 163 -6.49 1.09 19.58
C ASN A 163 -7.15 1.75 18.35
N ALA A 164 -7.21 1.05 17.21
CA ALA A 164 -7.92 1.54 16.03
C ALA A 164 -9.40 1.77 16.29
N ALA A 165 -10.08 0.83 16.95
CA ALA A 165 -11.46 1.00 17.38
C ALA A 165 -11.62 2.21 18.31
N GLY A 166 -10.74 2.36 19.30
CA GLY A 166 -10.76 3.51 20.21
C GLY A 166 -10.59 4.84 19.48
N ILE A 167 -9.68 4.91 18.51
CA ILE A 167 -9.47 6.10 17.67
C ILE A 167 -10.71 6.39 16.82
N ALA A 168 -11.35 5.38 16.23
CA ALA A 168 -12.58 5.55 15.45
C ALA A 168 -13.74 6.05 16.32
N VAL A 169 -13.94 5.43 17.48
CA VAL A 169 -14.94 5.87 18.47
C VAL A 169 -14.68 7.31 18.87
N GLY A 170 -13.43 7.67 19.20
CA GLY A 170 -13.07 9.03 19.59
C GLY A 170 -13.29 10.05 18.46
N ALA A 171 -12.90 9.70 17.23
CA ALA A 171 -13.04 10.54 16.05
C ALA A 171 -14.51 10.84 15.70
N GLY A 172 -15.40 9.87 15.89
CA GLY A 172 -16.85 10.06 15.72
C GLY A 172 -17.53 10.72 16.93
N LEU A 173 -17.16 10.34 18.15
CA LEU A 173 -17.78 10.80 19.40
C LEU A 173 -17.56 12.30 19.64
N VAL A 174 -16.35 12.79 19.42
CA VAL A 174 -16.01 14.20 19.72
C VAL A 174 -16.88 15.17 18.90
N PRO A 175 -16.98 15.05 17.56
CA PRO A 175 -17.89 15.89 16.77
C PRO A 175 -19.34 15.74 17.17
N VAL A 176 -19.83 14.51 17.36
CA VAL A 176 -21.22 14.27 17.77
C VAL A 176 -21.53 14.96 19.11
N ALA A 177 -20.63 14.87 20.10
CA ALA A 177 -20.79 15.56 21.39
C ALA A 177 -20.76 17.09 21.26
N ILE A 178 -19.89 17.63 20.40
CA ILE A 178 -19.82 19.07 20.14
C ILE A 178 -21.12 19.56 19.49
N PHE A 179 -21.58 18.90 18.42
CA PHE A 179 -22.81 19.31 17.74
C PHE A 179 -24.04 19.15 18.63
N THR A 180 -24.11 18.05 19.39
CA THR A 180 -25.21 17.85 20.35
C THR A 180 -25.20 18.92 21.44
N SER A 181 -24.05 19.27 22.01
CA SER A 181 -23.96 20.32 23.03
C SER A 181 -24.30 21.70 22.48
N LEU A 182 -23.86 22.04 21.26
CA LEU A 182 -24.24 23.29 20.59
C LEU A 182 -25.75 23.38 20.33
N THR A 183 -26.37 22.31 19.81
CA THR A 183 -27.83 22.28 19.59
C THR A 183 -28.60 22.43 20.89
N TYR A 184 -28.16 21.79 21.97
CA TYR A 184 -28.75 21.93 23.30
C TYR A 184 -28.65 23.36 23.83
N LEU A 185 -27.48 24.01 23.69
CA LEU A 185 -27.28 25.40 24.09
C LEU A 185 -28.17 26.36 23.27
N MET A 186 -28.32 26.12 21.97
CA MET A 186 -29.21 26.92 21.10
C MET A 186 -30.69 26.73 21.45
N GLN A 187 -31.10 25.52 21.84
CA GLN A 187 -32.47 25.26 22.30
C GLN A 187 -32.74 25.95 23.64
N GLN A 188 -31.79 25.92 24.57
CA GLN A 188 -31.90 26.62 25.84
C GLN A 188 -31.96 28.14 25.67
N SER A 189 -31.18 28.71 24.73
CA SER A 189 -31.22 30.16 24.48
C SER A 189 -32.50 30.61 23.76
N ALA A 190 -33.12 29.74 22.97
CA ALA A 190 -34.40 30.02 22.31
C ALA A 190 -35.61 29.90 23.26
N ALA A 191 -35.49 29.19 24.38
CA ALA A 191 -36.57 29.00 25.34
C ALA A 191 -37.10 30.35 25.85
N GLY A 192 -38.36 30.66 25.51
CA GLY A 192 -39.03 31.92 25.88
C GLY A 192 -39.09 32.98 24.78
N THR A 193 -38.59 32.70 23.57
CA THR A 193 -38.77 33.56 22.39
C THR A 193 -39.81 32.97 21.44
N GLU A 194 -40.60 33.81 20.75
CA GLU A 194 -41.53 33.35 19.69
C GLU A 194 -40.80 32.62 18.54
N ALA A 195 -39.49 32.86 18.40
CA ALA A 195 -38.62 32.15 17.47
C ALA A 195 -38.39 30.66 17.82
N ALA A 196 -38.80 30.20 19.01
CA ALA A 196 -38.68 28.80 19.42
C ALA A 196 -39.58 27.84 18.63
N GLU A 197 -40.62 28.35 17.96
CA GLU A 197 -41.56 27.53 17.18
C GLU A 197 -41.06 27.27 15.75
N GLN A 198 -40.14 28.09 15.23
CA GLN A 198 -39.34 27.72 14.05
C GLN A 198 -38.27 26.73 14.49
N THR A 199 -38.63 25.44 14.47
CA THR A 199 -37.71 24.31 14.62
C THR A 199 -36.46 24.57 13.77
N GLY A 200 -35.35 24.91 14.42
CA GLY A 200 -34.09 25.20 13.75
C GLY A 200 -33.74 24.03 12.83
N ASP A 201 -33.59 24.31 11.54
CA ASP A 201 -33.28 23.30 10.55
C ASP A 201 -31.94 22.63 10.88
N LEU A 202 -32.00 21.40 11.41
CA LEU A 202 -30.84 20.60 11.75
C LEU A 202 -30.13 20.04 10.50
N SER A 203 -30.60 20.37 9.28
CA SER A 203 -29.97 19.96 8.01
C SER A 203 -28.48 20.28 7.97
N THR A 204 -28.07 21.45 8.51
CA THR A 204 -26.67 21.88 8.51
C THR A 204 -25.80 21.01 9.41
N ALA A 205 -26.29 20.64 10.60
CA ALA A 205 -25.57 19.74 11.52
C ALA A 205 -25.46 18.33 10.92
N SER A 206 -26.52 17.85 10.28
CA SER A 206 -26.52 16.56 9.57
C SER A 206 -25.47 16.53 8.44
N LEU A 207 -25.44 17.58 7.60
CA LEU A 207 -24.47 17.72 6.51
C LEU A 207 -23.02 17.73 7.04
N MET A 208 -22.76 18.46 8.14
CA MET A 208 -21.44 18.50 8.77
C MET A 208 -21.02 17.15 9.32
N LEU A 209 -21.91 16.45 10.03
CA LEU A 209 -21.65 15.10 10.55
C LEU A 209 -21.36 14.11 9.41
N MET A 210 -22.13 14.17 8.32
CA MET A 210 -21.88 13.35 7.12
C MET A 210 -20.50 13.62 6.53
N GLY A 211 -20.09 14.89 6.44
CA GLY A 211 -18.76 15.27 5.96
C GLY A 211 -17.63 14.73 6.85
N ILE A 212 -17.83 14.74 8.18
CA ILE A 212 -16.87 14.20 9.14
C ILE A 212 -16.75 12.68 9.02
N PHE A 213 -17.86 11.96 8.95
CA PHE A 213 -17.83 10.50 8.75
C PHE A 213 -17.23 10.12 7.40
N ALA A 214 -17.49 10.89 6.34
CA ALA A 214 -16.86 10.68 5.04
C ALA A 214 -15.32 10.85 5.12
N LEU A 215 -14.85 11.90 5.79
CA LEU A 215 -13.43 12.12 6.03
C LEU A 215 -12.81 10.99 6.88
N GLU A 216 -13.54 10.51 7.88
CA GLU A 216 -13.15 9.40 8.74
C GLU A 216 -13.00 8.10 7.94
N VAL A 217 -14.00 7.73 7.14
CA VAL A 217 -13.96 6.56 6.24
C VAL A 217 -12.77 6.65 5.27
N PHE A 218 -12.52 7.83 4.70
CA PHE A 218 -11.36 8.06 3.85
C PHE A 218 -10.03 7.83 4.61
N PHE A 219 -9.90 8.38 5.81
CA PHE A 219 -8.73 8.23 6.66
C PHE A 219 -8.48 6.76 7.03
N PHE A 220 -9.50 6.04 7.51
CA PHE A 220 -9.35 4.63 7.87
C PHE A 220 -9.09 3.73 6.65
N SER A 221 -9.66 4.06 5.50
CA SER A 221 -9.34 3.38 4.23
C SER A 221 -7.86 3.56 3.86
N ALA A 222 -7.34 4.77 3.99
CA ALA A 222 -5.93 5.08 3.75
C ALA A 222 -4.99 4.25 4.65
N VAL A 223 -5.31 4.18 5.95
CA VAL A 223 -4.56 3.35 6.91
C VAL A 223 -4.67 1.87 6.53
N ALA A 224 -5.88 1.38 6.23
CA ALA A 224 -6.12 -0.02 5.89
C ALA A 224 -5.36 -0.48 4.65
N ILE A 225 -5.31 0.35 3.60
CA ILE A 225 -4.54 0.06 2.39
C ILE A 225 -3.04 0.05 2.67
N HIS A 226 -2.57 0.98 3.50
CA HIS A 226 -1.17 0.99 3.91
C HIS A 226 -0.80 -0.28 4.67
N THR A 227 -1.60 -0.66 5.66
CA THR A 227 -1.46 -1.91 6.41
C THR A 227 -1.52 -3.13 5.50
N PHE A 228 -2.44 -3.15 4.53
CA PHE A 228 -2.54 -4.24 3.57
C PHE A 228 -1.22 -4.42 2.81
N LEU A 229 -0.68 -3.35 2.23
CA LEU A 229 0.56 -3.42 1.46
C LEU A 229 1.75 -3.83 2.34
N ASP A 230 1.81 -3.37 3.59
CA ASP A 230 2.87 -3.72 4.53
C ASP A 230 2.77 -5.17 5.00
N VAL A 231 1.57 -5.70 5.24
CA VAL A 231 1.35 -7.11 5.57
C VAL A 231 1.74 -8.02 4.39
N VAL A 232 1.41 -7.64 3.15
CA VAL A 232 1.84 -8.41 1.96
C VAL A 232 3.36 -8.47 1.89
N ARG A 233 4.05 -7.33 2.09
CA ARG A 233 5.52 -7.26 2.09
C ARG A 233 6.14 -8.08 3.21
N ALA A 234 5.65 -7.89 4.45
CA ALA A 234 6.09 -8.60 5.64
C ALA A 234 5.92 -10.11 5.49
N THR A 235 4.78 -10.55 5.00
CA THR A 235 4.51 -11.97 4.75
C THR A 235 5.41 -12.53 3.65
N THR A 236 5.65 -11.76 2.58
CA THR A 236 6.53 -12.22 1.48
C THR A 236 7.94 -12.52 1.94
N VAL A 237 8.43 -11.80 2.95
CA VAL A 237 9.75 -12.07 3.58
C VAL A 237 9.72 -13.11 4.70
N GLY A 238 8.55 -13.67 4.98
CA GLY A 238 8.38 -14.67 6.04
C GLY A 238 8.31 -14.10 7.44
N GLN A 239 7.90 -12.84 7.61
CA GLN A 239 7.48 -12.37 8.93
C GLN A 239 6.14 -13.03 9.28
N GLU A 240 6.11 -13.65 10.46
CA GLU A 240 4.92 -14.33 10.98
C GLU A 240 4.06 -13.41 11.88
N ALA A 241 4.62 -12.28 12.31
CA ALA A 241 3.90 -11.29 13.10
C ALA A 241 3.32 -10.17 12.20
N PRO A 242 2.10 -9.68 12.49
CA PRO A 242 1.52 -8.51 11.83
C PRO A 242 2.30 -7.23 12.18
N PRO A 243 2.53 -6.31 11.20
CA PRO A 243 3.02 -4.97 11.49
C PRO A 243 1.98 -4.18 12.29
N ASN A 244 2.44 -3.26 13.15
CA ASN A 244 1.56 -2.35 13.87
C ASN A 244 0.91 -1.34 12.92
N LEU A 245 -0.29 -0.87 13.28
CA LEU A 245 -0.97 0.18 12.52
C LEU A 245 -0.21 1.51 12.63
N SER A 246 -0.08 2.19 11.50
CA SER A 246 0.47 3.54 11.45
C SER A 246 -0.63 4.58 11.29
N TRP A 247 -0.64 5.54 12.23
CA TRP A 247 -1.59 6.65 12.24
C TRP A 247 -1.03 7.92 11.57
N SER A 248 0.24 7.91 11.16
CA SER A 248 0.90 9.10 10.62
C SER A 248 0.62 9.27 9.12
N PRO A 249 0.06 10.41 8.68
CA PRO A 249 -0.15 10.70 7.26
C PRO A 249 1.08 10.59 6.38
N ALA A 250 2.25 10.90 6.94
CA ALA A 250 3.53 10.78 6.25
C ALA A 250 3.88 9.33 5.86
N GLN A 251 3.37 8.34 6.60
CA GLN A 251 3.67 6.92 6.38
C GLN A 251 2.73 6.29 5.35
N TRP A 252 1.43 6.56 5.42
CA TRP A 252 0.44 5.99 4.50
C TRP A 252 0.26 6.80 3.21
N GLY A 253 0.76 8.04 3.10
CA GLY A 253 0.55 8.90 1.92
C GLY A 253 0.99 8.26 0.59
N LYS A 254 2.08 7.47 0.58
CA LYS A 254 2.50 6.74 -0.63
C LYS A 254 1.54 5.62 -1.01
N SER A 255 1.02 4.90 -0.01
CA SER A 255 0.03 3.83 -0.21
C SER A 255 -1.28 4.39 -0.74
N VAL A 256 -1.71 5.57 -0.26
CA VAL A 256 -2.90 6.28 -0.77
C VAL A 256 -2.72 6.68 -2.22
N VAL A 257 -1.59 7.29 -2.58
CA VAL A 257 -1.32 7.65 -3.98
C VAL A 257 -1.34 6.39 -4.86
N ALA A 258 -0.70 5.30 -4.43
CA ALA A 258 -0.72 4.04 -5.17
C ALA A 258 -2.15 3.51 -5.38
N TYR A 259 -3.00 3.60 -4.35
CA TYR A 259 -4.40 3.21 -4.45
C TYR A 259 -5.22 4.14 -5.35
N LEU A 260 -5.00 5.45 -5.30
CA LEU A 260 -5.68 6.38 -6.19
C LEU A 260 -5.32 6.09 -7.65
N VAL A 261 -4.04 5.82 -7.95
CA VAL A 261 -3.64 5.39 -9.30
C VAL A 261 -4.31 4.08 -9.69
N LEU A 262 -4.44 3.13 -8.76
CA LEU A 262 -5.17 1.88 -8.98
C LEU A 262 -6.66 2.12 -9.28
N ASN A 263 -7.33 3.02 -8.56
CA ASN A 263 -8.74 3.37 -8.80
C ASN A 263 -8.92 4.06 -10.15
N VAL A 264 -8.02 4.98 -10.51
CA VAL A 264 -8.04 5.62 -11.84
C VAL A 264 -7.85 4.58 -12.93
N TYR A 265 -6.91 3.65 -12.76
CA TYR A 265 -6.72 2.52 -13.67
C TYR A 265 -8.01 1.69 -13.80
N PHE A 266 -8.68 1.36 -12.68
CA PHE A 266 -9.95 0.63 -12.71
C PHE A 266 -11.07 1.40 -13.39
N ALA A 267 -11.19 2.70 -13.15
CA ALA A 267 -12.17 3.55 -13.81
C ALA A 267 -11.95 3.60 -15.33
N VAL A 268 -10.68 3.68 -15.77
CA VAL A 268 -10.32 3.63 -17.19
C VAL A 268 -10.65 2.26 -17.79
N MET A 269 -10.29 1.17 -17.13
CA MET A 269 -10.61 -0.18 -17.62
C MET A 269 -12.12 -0.43 -17.68
N LEU A 270 -12.86 0.01 -16.67
CA LEU A 270 -14.32 -0.05 -16.64
C LEU A 270 -14.93 0.76 -17.78
N SER A 271 -14.40 1.97 -18.02
CA SER A 271 -14.81 2.83 -19.14
C SER A 271 -14.62 2.13 -20.48
N ILE A 272 -13.50 1.42 -20.67
CA ILE A 272 -13.24 0.61 -21.87
C ILE A 272 -14.26 -0.53 -21.99
N VAL A 273 -14.56 -1.25 -20.90
CA VAL A 273 -15.55 -2.33 -20.92
C VAL A 273 -16.94 -1.80 -21.26
N VAL A 274 -17.39 -0.71 -20.62
CA VAL A 274 -18.67 -0.07 -20.91
C VAL A 274 -18.75 0.35 -22.37
N PHE A 275 -17.71 1.01 -22.89
CA PHE A 275 -17.66 1.43 -24.29
C PHE A 275 -17.74 0.24 -25.25
N LEU A 276 -16.95 -0.81 -25.02
CA LEU A 276 -16.90 -1.98 -25.90
C LEU A 276 -18.16 -2.85 -25.84
N THR A 277 -18.87 -2.88 -24.71
CA THR A 277 -20.00 -3.80 -24.50
C THR A 277 -21.35 -3.14 -24.64
N MET A 278 -21.47 -1.85 -24.33
CA MET A 278 -22.73 -1.11 -24.34
C MET A 278 -22.76 0.01 -25.40
N GLY A 279 -21.62 0.34 -26.03
CA GLY A 279 -21.53 1.42 -27.01
C GLY A 279 -21.75 2.83 -26.44
N LYS A 280 -21.77 2.97 -25.11
CA LYS A 280 -21.99 4.23 -24.41
C LYS A 280 -20.68 4.85 -23.96
N THR A 281 -20.67 6.18 -23.84
CA THR A 281 -19.57 6.86 -23.18
C THR A 281 -19.65 6.64 -21.65
N PRO A 282 -18.52 6.72 -20.92
CA PRO A 282 -18.53 6.58 -19.46
C PRO A 282 -19.40 7.61 -18.74
N VAL A 283 -19.52 8.82 -19.30
CA VAL A 283 -20.32 9.90 -18.72
C VAL A 283 -21.81 9.60 -18.85
N GLU A 284 -22.27 9.18 -20.03
CA GLU A 284 -23.66 8.73 -20.22
C GLU A 284 -24.00 7.56 -19.30
N PHE A 285 -23.06 6.62 -19.17
CA PHE A 285 -23.23 5.48 -18.27
C PHE A 285 -23.45 5.92 -16.82
N VAL A 286 -22.58 6.77 -16.27
CA VAL A 286 -22.69 7.24 -14.87
C VAL A 286 -23.96 8.04 -14.62
N MET A 287 -24.43 8.82 -15.60
CA MET A 287 -25.60 9.70 -15.43
C MET A 287 -26.93 8.94 -15.58
N GLU A 288 -26.98 7.87 -16.37
CA GLU A 288 -28.23 7.17 -16.70
C GLU A 288 -28.51 5.94 -15.82
N THR A 289 -27.50 5.35 -15.18
CA THR A 289 -27.69 4.03 -14.54
C THR A 289 -28.00 4.11 -13.05
N ASN A 290 -29.21 3.67 -12.70
CA ASN A 290 -29.43 3.00 -11.43
C ASN A 290 -28.67 1.65 -11.45
N ALA A 291 -28.06 1.25 -10.34
CA ALA A 291 -27.27 0.01 -10.27
C ALA A 291 -28.04 -1.25 -10.70
N THR A 292 -29.36 -1.25 -10.53
CA THR A 292 -30.26 -2.33 -10.94
C THR A 292 -30.41 -2.44 -12.46
N ASP A 293 -30.55 -1.31 -13.16
CA ASP A 293 -30.63 -1.26 -14.62
C ASP A 293 -29.37 -1.78 -15.28
N LEU A 294 -28.24 -1.61 -14.60
CA LEU A 294 -26.92 -2.01 -15.04
C LEU A 294 -26.77 -3.54 -15.08
N LEU A 295 -27.37 -4.23 -14.09
CA LEU A 295 -27.46 -5.69 -14.06
C LEU A 295 -28.37 -6.22 -15.17
N GLU A 296 -29.47 -5.53 -15.47
CA GLU A 296 -30.44 -5.94 -16.49
C GLU A 296 -29.93 -5.70 -17.91
N LYS A 297 -29.31 -4.55 -18.17
CA LYS A 297 -28.93 -4.09 -19.52
C LYS A 297 -27.51 -4.49 -19.95
N GLY A 298 -26.62 -4.83 -19.02
CA GLY A 298 -25.21 -5.07 -19.34
C GLY A 298 -24.97 -6.25 -20.29
N GLY A 299 -25.83 -7.28 -20.27
CA GLY A 299 -25.64 -8.50 -21.05
C GLY A 299 -24.36 -9.28 -20.69
N ALA A 300 -24.15 -10.44 -21.31
CA ALA A 300 -23.04 -11.33 -20.94
C ALA A 300 -21.64 -10.70 -21.15
N GLY A 301 -21.47 -9.90 -22.22
CA GLY A 301 -20.19 -9.25 -22.52
C GLY A 301 -19.71 -8.30 -21.43
N PHE A 302 -20.63 -7.49 -20.87
CA PHE A 302 -20.32 -6.58 -19.77
C PHE A 302 -19.84 -7.31 -18.52
N PHE A 303 -20.54 -8.39 -18.11
CA PHE A 303 -20.14 -9.18 -16.95
C PHE A 303 -18.81 -9.91 -17.14
N VAL A 304 -18.54 -10.43 -18.34
CA VAL A 304 -17.24 -11.01 -18.66
C VAL A 304 -16.14 -9.94 -18.57
N GLY A 305 -16.39 -8.73 -19.08
CA GLY A 305 -15.48 -7.60 -18.96
C GLY A 305 -15.21 -7.20 -17.50
N LEU A 306 -16.26 -7.09 -16.68
CA LEU A 306 -16.13 -6.85 -15.25
C LEU A 306 -15.34 -7.95 -14.55
N LEU A 307 -15.63 -9.22 -14.86
CA LEU A 307 -14.93 -10.35 -14.28
C LEU A 307 -13.42 -10.30 -14.61
N ILE A 308 -13.05 -9.99 -15.85
CA ILE A 308 -11.65 -9.85 -16.27
C ILE A 308 -10.96 -8.74 -15.48
N ILE A 309 -11.62 -7.60 -15.30
CA ILE A 309 -11.09 -6.47 -14.52
C ILE A 309 -10.93 -6.87 -13.05
N SER A 310 -11.97 -7.46 -12.45
CA SER A 310 -11.95 -7.90 -11.05
C SER A 310 -10.89 -8.97 -10.78
N LEU A 311 -10.66 -9.87 -11.74
CA LEU A 311 -9.56 -10.84 -11.71
C LEU A 311 -8.17 -10.19 -11.77
N GLY A 312 -8.04 -8.95 -12.20
CA GLY A 312 -6.77 -8.21 -12.15
C GLY A 312 -6.46 -7.63 -10.76
N VAL A 313 -7.48 -7.30 -9.96
CA VAL A 313 -7.33 -6.54 -8.70
C VAL A 313 -6.34 -7.19 -7.73
N PRO A 314 -6.46 -8.49 -7.38
CA PRO A 314 -5.55 -9.10 -6.42
C PRO A 314 -4.10 -9.08 -6.92
N MET A 315 -3.89 -9.28 -8.22
CA MET A 315 -2.54 -9.30 -8.80
C MET A 315 -1.93 -7.89 -8.87
N ASN A 316 -2.73 -6.87 -9.17
CA ASN A 316 -2.30 -5.47 -9.11
C ASN A 316 -1.85 -5.11 -7.69
N LEU A 317 -2.60 -5.52 -6.67
CA LEU A 317 -2.25 -5.30 -5.27
C LEU A 317 -0.96 -6.01 -4.87
N VAL A 318 -0.75 -7.26 -5.30
CA VAL A 318 0.53 -7.96 -5.13
C VAL A 318 1.67 -7.18 -5.81
N GLY A 319 1.48 -6.76 -7.06
CA GLY A 319 2.49 -6.02 -7.81
C GLY A 319 2.86 -4.68 -7.17
N ILE A 320 1.88 -3.93 -6.66
CA ILE A 320 2.09 -2.66 -5.92
C ILE A 320 2.81 -2.92 -4.59
N ALA A 321 2.51 -4.03 -3.92
CA ALA A 321 3.16 -4.39 -2.67
C ALA A 321 4.64 -4.78 -2.89
N LEU A 322 4.93 -5.57 -3.92
CA LEU A 322 6.27 -6.11 -4.18
C LEU A 322 7.19 -5.18 -4.99
N GLY A 323 6.63 -4.28 -5.79
CA GLY A 323 7.39 -3.46 -6.74
C GLY A 323 6.99 -1.98 -6.73
N SER A 324 7.24 -1.30 -7.85
CA SER A 324 6.73 0.05 -8.05
C SER A 324 5.23 0.02 -8.42
N VAL A 325 4.53 1.13 -8.17
CA VAL A 325 3.13 1.30 -8.60
C VAL A 325 2.97 1.04 -10.11
N SER A 326 3.93 1.50 -10.92
CA SER A 326 3.93 1.27 -12.37
C SER A 326 4.09 -0.21 -12.76
N GLN A 327 4.86 -0.99 -12.01
CA GLN A 327 4.99 -2.43 -12.24
C GLN A 327 3.69 -3.15 -11.90
N GLY A 328 3.05 -2.79 -10.78
CA GLY A 328 1.81 -3.41 -10.34
C GLY A 328 0.59 -3.07 -11.22
N ILE A 329 0.61 -1.95 -11.93
CA ILE A 329 -0.48 -1.52 -12.82
C ILE A 329 -0.24 -1.94 -14.28
N ASN A 330 0.94 -2.46 -14.61
CA ASN A 330 1.24 -2.90 -15.97
C ASN A 330 0.41 -4.15 -16.33
N PRO A 331 -0.56 -4.05 -17.26
CA PRO A 331 -1.48 -5.14 -17.57
C PRO A 331 -0.75 -6.37 -18.15
N VAL A 332 0.38 -6.18 -18.85
CA VAL A 332 1.16 -7.27 -19.42
C VAL A 332 1.84 -8.09 -18.32
N ASN A 333 2.41 -7.43 -17.32
CA ASN A 333 3.05 -8.12 -16.20
C ASN A 333 2.02 -8.87 -15.34
N VAL A 334 0.86 -8.24 -15.14
CA VAL A 334 -0.28 -8.81 -14.43
C VAL A 334 -0.79 -10.05 -15.15
N ALA A 335 -1.06 -9.95 -16.45
CA ALA A 335 -1.52 -11.08 -17.27
C ALA A 335 -0.50 -12.22 -17.31
N LYS A 336 0.81 -11.93 -17.46
CA LYS A 336 1.87 -12.94 -17.40
C LYS A 336 1.93 -13.63 -16.04
N GLY A 337 1.84 -12.86 -14.95
CA GLY A 337 1.81 -13.38 -13.58
C GLY A 337 0.62 -14.31 -13.38
N ILE A 338 -0.57 -13.91 -13.82
CA ILE A 338 -1.80 -14.72 -13.75
C ILE A 338 -1.62 -16.00 -14.59
N ALA A 339 -1.19 -15.90 -15.85
CA ALA A 339 -1.03 -17.06 -16.73
C ALA A 339 -0.07 -18.12 -16.14
N ARG A 340 1.06 -17.70 -15.58
CA ARG A 340 2.04 -18.60 -14.95
C ARG A 340 1.59 -19.19 -13.62
N THR A 341 0.55 -18.64 -13.00
CA THR A 341 0.05 -19.07 -11.68
C THR A 341 -1.44 -19.41 -11.68
N HIS A 342 -2.06 -19.58 -12.85
CA HIS A 342 -3.51 -19.54 -13.04
C HIS A 342 -4.31 -20.46 -12.11
N VAL A 343 -3.86 -21.70 -11.89
CA VAL A 343 -4.54 -22.66 -10.99
C VAL A 343 -4.57 -22.14 -9.55
N HIS A 344 -3.42 -21.74 -9.01
CA HIS A 344 -3.31 -21.25 -7.64
C HIS A 344 -3.90 -19.85 -7.49
N TYR A 345 -3.85 -19.06 -8.55
CA TYR A 345 -4.42 -17.72 -8.59
C TYR A 345 -5.94 -17.75 -8.59
N LEU A 346 -6.56 -18.63 -9.38
CA LEU A 346 -8.01 -18.83 -9.36
C LEU A 346 -8.49 -19.22 -7.97
N PHE A 347 -7.75 -20.12 -7.31
CA PHE A 347 -8.05 -20.49 -5.93
C PHE A 347 -7.91 -19.33 -4.94
N LEU A 348 -6.86 -18.50 -5.08
CA LEU A 348 -6.73 -17.26 -4.30
C LEU A 348 -7.95 -16.35 -4.53
N VAL A 349 -8.35 -16.11 -5.78
CA VAL A 349 -9.51 -15.27 -6.12
C VAL A 349 -10.78 -15.81 -5.47
N VAL A 350 -11.06 -17.11 -5.57
CA VAL A 350 -12.25 -17.71 -4.95
C VAL A 350 -12.26 -17.46 -3.45
N ILE A 351 -11.12 -17.66 -2.79
CA ILE A 351 -10.98 -17.36 -1.35
C ILE A 351 -11.25 -15.87 -1.08
N LEU A 352 -10.66 -14.97 -1.87
CA LEU A 352 -10.83 -13.54 -1.70
C LEU A 352 -12.27 -13.09 -1.94
N VAL A 353 -12.98 -13.71 -2.88
CA VAL A 353 -14.41 -13.46 -3.12
C VAL A 353 -15.25 -13.91 -1.92
N VAL A 354 -15.00 -15.12 -1.40
CA VAL A 354 -15.72 -15.62 -0.21
C VAL A 354 -15.49 -14.68 0.97
N TYR A 355 -14.24 -14.27 1.23
CA TYR A 355 -13.95 -13.32 2.29
C TYR A 355 -14.52 -11.93 2.01
N GLY A 356 -14.44 -11.45 0.78
CA GLY A 356 -15.02 -10.17 0.36
C GLY A 356 -16.52 -10.13 0.61
N ILE A 357 -17.24 -11.21 0.31
CA ILE A 357 -18.67 -11.34 0.59
C ILE A 357 -18.94 -11.39 2.10
N LEU A 358 -18.18 -12.18 2.85
CA LEU A 358 -18.37 -12.30 4.31
C LEU A 358 -18.09 -10.98 5.03
N PHE A 359 -16.91 -10.39 4.81
CA PHE A 359 -16.50 -9.13 5.45
C PHE A 359 -17.29 -7.94 4.91
N GLY A 360 -17.46 -7.86 3.59
CA GLY A 360 -18.20 -6.78 2.92
C GLY A 360 -19.69 -6.83 3.23
N GLY A 361 -20.30 -8.02 3.27
CA GLY A 361 -21.69 -8.20 3.66
C GLY A 361 -21.95 -7.86 5.13
N ALA A 362 -21.06 -8.29 6.04
CA ALA A 362 -21.16 -7.91 7.44
C ALA A 362 -20.97 -6.40 7.64
N PHE A 363 -19.99 -5.79 6.96
CA PHE A 363 -19.79 -4.34 6.98
C PHE A 363 -21.03 -3.60 6.44
N TRP A 364 -21.56 -4.05 5.30
CA TRP A 364 -22.75 -3.48 4.68
C TRP A 364 -23.97 -3.55 5.62
N ALA A 365 -24.25 -4.72 6.19
CA ALA A 365 -25.37 -4.92 7.12
C ALA A 365 -25.25 -4.00 8.34
N ILE A 366 -24.06 -3.88 8.94
CA ILE A 366 -23.90 -3.02 10.12
C ILE A 366 -24.02 -1.53 9.76
N VAL A 367 -23.42 -1.11 8.65
CA VAL A 367 -23.46 0.31 8.25
C VAL A 367 -24.84 0.72 7.79
N HIS A 368 -25.45 -0.04 6.88
CA HIS A 368 -26.69 0.32 6.21
C HIS A 368 -27.92 -0.01 7.05
N ASP A 369 -28.00 -1.19 7.66
CA ASP A 369 -29.22 -1.61 8.35
C ASP A 369 -29.27 -1.14 9.80
N TRP A 370 -28.11 -0.79 10.37
CA TRP A 370 -28.02 -0.44 11.79
C TRP A 370 -27.47 0.97 12.04
N PHE A 371 -26.29 1.33 11.54
CA PHE A 371 -25.65 2.60 11.86
C PHE A 371 -26.33 3.82 11.24
N ILE A 372 -26.56 3.82 9.92
CA ILE A 372 -27.18 4.95 9.20
C ILE A 372 -28.59 5.26 9.73
N PRO A 373 -29.50 4.27 9.89
CA PRO A 373 -30.84 4.53 10.43
C PRO A 373 -30.80 5.12 11.83
N LYS A 374 -29.84 4.70 12.67
CA LYS A 374 -29.69 5.24 14.03
C LYS A 374 -29.20 6.68 14.02
N ILE A 375 -28.22 7.02 13.17
CA ILE A 375 -27.81 8.43 12.99
C ILE A 375 -28.95 9.27 12.44
N SER A 376 -29.69 8.77 11.45
CA SER A 376 -30.84 9.49 10.89
C SER A 376 -31.91 9.74 11.94
N GLN A 377 -32.26 8.74 12.76
CA GLN A 377 -33.23 8.87 13.86
C GLN A 377 -32.79 9.92 14.90
N MET A 378 -31.48 10.00 15.20
CA MET A 378 -30.93 11.04 16.07
C MET A 378 -31.03 12.44 15.44
N SER A 379 -30.71 12.56 14.15
CA SER A 379 -30.75 13.85 13.44
C SER A 379 -32.16 14.41 13.29
N ALA A 380 -33.19 13.53 13.24
CA ALA A 380 -34.59 13.92 13.13
C ALA A 380 -35.17 14.50 14.43
N GLY A 381 -34.37 14.66 15.49
CA GLY A 381 -34.80 15.35 16.71
C GLY A 381 -35.93 14.63 17.45
N SER A 382 -36.05 13.30 17.29
CA SER A 382 -36.96 12.52 18.13
C SER A 382 -36.57 12.81 19.59
N LYS A 383 -37.48 13.40 20.37
CA LYS A 383 -37.26 13.81 21.77
C LYS A 383 -36.84 12.65 22.69
N GLU A 384 -36.76 11.43 22.15
CA GLU A 384 -36.37 10.19 22.80
C GLU A 384 -34.92 9.75 22.49
N GLY A 385 -34.09 10.61 21.88
CA GLY A 385 -32.68 10.32 21.62
C GLY A 385 -31.90 10.08 22.92
N ASN A 386 -31.96 8.86 23.45
CA ASN A 386 -31.24 8.44 24.64
C ASN A 386 -29.74 8.51 24.32
N LEU A 387 -28.98 9.35 25.05
CA LEU A 387 -27.52 9.46 24.93
C LEU A 387 -26.83 8.09 24.94
N LEU A 388 -27.42 7.11 25.63
CA LEU A 388 -26.97 5.72 25.62
C LEU A 388 -27.00 5.09 24.21
N GLN A 389 -28.05 5.33 23.41
CA GLN A 389 -28.15 4.81 22.05
C GLN A 389 -27.09 5.43 21.12
N VAL A 390 -26.78 6.71 21.29
CA VAL A 390 -25.70 7.40 20.56
C VAL A 390 -24.35 6.74 20.92
N GLY A 391 -24.09 6.55 22.21
CA GLY A 391 -22.88 5.88 22.69
C GLY A 391 -22.75 4.46 22.16
N LEU A 392 -23.84 3.68 22.16
CA LEU A 392 -23.86 2.32 21.60
C LEU A 392 -23.60 2.31 20.09
N ALA A 393 -24.20 3.24 19.33
CA ALA A 393 -23.96 3.38 17.89
C ALA A 393 -22.48 3.63 17.57
N LEU A 394 -21.83 4.50 18.35
CA LEU A 394 -20.41 4.81 18.19
C LEU A 394 -19.51 3.64 18.61
N VAL A 395 -19.83 2.93 19.69
CA VAL A 395 -19.07 1.74 20.10
C VAL A 395 -19.08 0.67 19.01
N ALA A 396 -20.25 0.44 18.42
CA ALA A 396 -20.36 -0.52 17.32
C ALA A 396 -19.70 -0.04 16.03
N TRP A 397 -19.68 1.27 15.74
CA TRP A 397 -18.83 1.82 14.68
C TRP A 397 -17.34 1.50 14.91
N GLY A 398 -16.87 1.63 16.15
CA GLY A 398 -15.53 1.17 16.55
C GLY A 398 -15.32 -0.33 16.29
N ALA A 399 -16.31 -1.15 16.59
CA ALA A 399 -16.26 -2.59 16.33
C ALA A 399 -16.22 -2.91 14.83
N VAL A 400 -17.00 -2.20 14.01
CA VAL A 400 -16.96 -2.29 12.53
C VAL A 400 -15.57 -1.96 12.01
N MET A 401 -14.96 -0.89 12.51
CA MET A 401 -13.61 -0.49 12.11
C MET A 401 -12.56 -1.52 12.51
N ALA A 402 -12.62 -2.08 13.74
CA ALA A 402 -11.73 -3.16 14.14
C ALA A 402 -11.90 -4.41 13.25
N PHE A 403 -13.14 -4.78 12.94
CA PHE A 403 -13.44 -5.90 12.07
C PHE A 403 -12.97 -5.67 10.62
N TYR A 404 -13.12 -4.44 10.12
CA TYR A 404 -12.58 -4.03 8.81
C TYR A 404 -11.06 -4.20 8.76
N PHE A 405 -10.33 -3.68 9.76
CA PHE A 405 -8.88 -3.88 9.83
C PHE A 405 -8.50 -5.35 9.95
N TYR A 406 -9.20 -6.12 10.79
CA TYR A 406 -8.98 -7.57 10.92
C TYR A 406 -9.10 -8.27 9.56
N GLY A 407 -10.18 -8.01 8.82
CA GLY A 407 -10.37 -8.54 7.47
C GLY A 407 -9.23 -8.15 6.53
N MET A 408 -8.78 -6.90 6.59
CA MET A 408 -7.66 -6.41 5.77
C MET A 408 -6.33 -7.12 6.09
N TYR A 409 -6.04 -7.42 7.37
CA TYR A 409 -4.87 -8.24 7.74
C TYR A 409 -4.97 -9.66 7.17
N VAL A 410 -6.14 -10.30 7.25
CA VAL A 410 -6.36 -11.66 6.71
C VAL A 410 -6.18 -11.67 5.19
N LEU A 411 -6.83 -10.76 4.48
CA LEU A 411 -6.74 -10.65 3.02
C LEU A 411 -5.30 -10.38 2.59
N ALA A 412 -4.62 -9.43 3.22
CA ALA A 412 -3.23 -9.10 2.93
C ALA A 412 -2.29 -10.27 3.21
N ARG A 413 -2.55 -11.04 4.27
CA ARG A 413 -1.77 -12.23 4.61
C ARG A 413 -1.88 -13.30 3.53
N LEU A 414 -3.08 -13.54 3.00
CA LEU A 414 -3.29 -14.47 1.89
C LEU A 414 -2.54 -14.05 0.62
N HIS A 415 -2.58 -12.75 0.28
CA HIS A 415 -1.83 -12.19 -0.85
C HIS A 415 -0.32 -12.35 -0.64
N GLY A 416 0.17 -12.10 0.57
CA GLY A 416 1.58 -12.27 0.91
C GLY A 416 2.04 -13.74 0.88
N LEU A 417 1.22 -14.68 1.32
CA LEU A 417 1.53 -16.11 1.26
C LEU A 417 1.61 -16.58 -0.20
N PHE A 418 0.68 -16.13 -1.04
CA PHE A 418 0.70 -16.36 -2.48
C PHE A 418 1.96 -15.76 -3.11
N ALA A 419 2.26 -14.49 -2.82
CA ALA A 419 3.45 -13.81 -3.30
C ALA A 419 4.75 -14.54 -2.90
N ARG A 420 4.84 -15.01 -1.64
CA ARG A 420 5.97 -15.78 -1.13
C ARG A 420 6.15 -17.10 -1.87
N ALA A 421 5.06 -17.86 -2.05
CA ALA A 421 5.09 -19.16 -2.69
C ALA A 421 5.47 -19.05 -4.18
N PHE A 422 4.90 -18.08 -4.88
CA PHE A 422 5.01 -17.98 -6.34
C PHE A 422 5.95 -16.87 -6.80
N ARG A 423 6.80 -16.32 -5.93
CA ARG A 423 7.71 -15.18 -6.23
C ARG A 423 8.47 -15.32 -7.54
N LYS A 424 8.98 -16.52 -7.87
CA LYS A 424 9.72 -16.78 -9.12
C LYS A 424 8.89 -16.69 -10.39
N ASN A 425 7.58 -16.91 -10.27
CA ASN A 425 6.64 -16.87 -11.38
C ASN A 425 6.01 -15.48 -11.56
N LEU A 426 6.14 -14.62 -10.55
CA LEU A 426 5.69 -13.23 -10.57
C LEU A 426 6.77 -12.36 -11.22
N GLU A 427 6.39 -11.55 -12.21
CA GLU A 427 7.26 -10.60 -12.91
C GLU A 427 7.55 -9.33 -12.07
N PHE A 428 7.07 -9.30 -10.83
CA PHE A 428 7.22 -8.15 -9.94
C PHE A 428 8.51 -8.28 -9.13
N GLY A 429 9.47 -7.37 -9.36
CA GLY A 429 10.70 -7.29 -8.57
C GLY A 429 11.91 -8.08 -9.12
N ALA A 430 11.91 -8.49 -10.38
CA ALA A 430 13.05 -9.14 -11.05
C ALA A 430 14.14 -8.16 -11.53
N GLN A 431 14.36 -7.04 -10.82
CA GLN A 431 15.43 -6.08 -11.13
C GLN A 431 16.63 -6.24 -10.20
#